data_AF-A0A6I9YA12-F1
#
_entry.id   AF-A0A6I9YA12-F1
#
_cell.length_a   1.000
_cell.length_b   1.000
_cell.length_c   1.000
_cell.angle_alpha   90.00
_cell.angle_beta   90.00
_cell.angle_gamma   90.00
#
_symmetry.space_group_name_H-M   'P 1'
#
loop_
_entity.id
_entity.type
_entity.pdbx_description
1 polymer ?
#
loop_
_entity_poly.entity_id
_entity_poly.type
_entity_poly.pdbx_seq_one_letter_code
_entity_poly.pdbx_strand_id
1 'polypeptide(L)'
;MNIFRIADCFQRIWELLHKTGLGIWTYIWDVKFLKIQEFMLDIWLAYSIPLPSSHSQLLSLCAICSCIAASVGGLFYCWMFSSLQYPFQFSVLASSVLGFLMFLILFLVHPVRCLFTIIVPTLGTRQGRRLLMSACFMIVAVNIIPNIMNNIQAILKIIKCTCKNSMESLVASMLLLGNASWDFSHSLKIINDHVPVNLLRSRDSHVQFRNHSNIFQLNEKMVNASQSIKEDFLYADKLVQKVILLTNRVTAGFFLFFLLFQATWYLKNYLTDVCFDNIYITPKLEDLARENKTADLLIGTSRKLIKPSSFKLSQKELKASLRHVFLLTLVLVVMLLVIATDYIAFHLAQTAVIEVTQIPVVPVTFWVKYEIKLSFVGFQPSLMVPFERNYHQNLTFVSSNCFMQTPNPPNTALVLGVVLLFCTIYATVFLEAYSHRLCRKISASFFQNQENQRIQYLYKKLVRKHKKKEQQEASVLC
;
A
#
# COMPACT_ATOMS: atom_id res chain seq x y z
N MET A 1 -30.72 26.80 13.35
CA MET A 1 -29.75 25.68 13.35
C MET A 1 -28.80 25.92 12.17
N ASN A 2 -27.68 26.63 12.38
CA ASN A 2 -26.81 27.11 11.27
C ASN A 2 -25.66 26.13 11.00
N ILE A 3 -25.97 25.02 10.31
CA ILE A 3 -24.95 24.10 9.79
C ILE A 3 -24.15 24.74 8.63
N PHE A 4 -24.70 25.77 7.97
CA PHE A 4 -24.21 26.35 6.71
C PHE A 4 -23.43 27.66 6.80
N ARG A 5 -22.77 28.00 7.91
CA ARG A 5 -21.84 29.16 7.92
C ARG A 5 -20.57 28.97 7.05
N ILE A 6 -20.39 27.78 6.48
CA ILE A 6 -19.42 27.50 5.40
C ILE A 6 -19.89 28.18 4.09
N ALA A 7 -21.22 28.29 3.89
CA ALA A 7 -21.81 29.07 2.81
C ALA A 7 -21.41 30.55 2.95
N ASP A 8 -21.44 31.17 4.13
CA ASP A 8 -21.05 32.59 4.31
C ASP A 8 -19.61 32.92 3.85
N CYS A 9 -18.67 31.98 4.01
CA CYS A 9 -17.28 32.16 3.55
C CYS A 9 -17.15 31.96 2.03
N PHE A 10 -17.90 31.01 1.49
CA PHE A 10 -18.02 30.79 0.05
C PHE A 10 -18.72 31.97 -0.62
N GLN A 11 -19.76 32.53 0.01
CA GLN A 11 -20.53 33.69 -0.41
C GLN A 11 -19.65 34.94 -0.51
N ARG A 12 -18.70 35.11 0.41
CA ARG A 12 -17.76 36.25 0.40
C ARG A 12 -16.69 36.13 -0.69
N ILE A 13 -16.26 34.90 -1.02
CA ILE A 13 -15.38 34.60 -2.16
C ILE A 13 -16.17 34.68 -3.49
N TRP A 14 -17.47 34.39 -3.44
CA TRP A 14 -18.39 34.44 -4.56
C TRP A 14 -18.80 35.87 -4.94
N GLU A 15 -18.99 36.77 -3.98
CA GLU A 15 -19.18 38.21 -4.23
C GLU A 15 -17.97 38.83 -4.97
N LEU A 16 -16.77 38.30 -4.76
CA LEU A 16 -15.57 38.66 -5.52
C LEU A 16 -15.61 38.13 -6.97
N LEU A 17 -16.19 36.96 -7.21
CA LEU A 17 -16.43 36.37 -8.54
C LEU A 17 -17.63 36.98 -9.27
N HIS A 18 -18.61 37.54 -8.55
CA HIS A 18 -19.75 38.25 -9.13
C HIS A 18 -19.32 39.52 -9.89
N LYS A 19 -18.14 40.07 -9.56
CA LYS A 19 -17.55 41.20 -10.30
C LYS A 19 -16.98 40.81 -11.67
N THR A 20 -16.82 39.52 -12.00
CA THR A 20 -16.18 39.07 -13.25
C THR A 20 -17.16 38.64 -14.35
N GLY A 21 -18.46 38.96 -14.24
CA GLY A 21 -19.37 38.96 -15.40
C GLY A 21 -19.75 37.59 -15.99
N LEU A 22 -20.03 36.57 -15.15
CA LEU A 22 -20.52 35.26 -15.60
C LEU A 22 -22.02 35.06 -15.27
N GLY A 23 -22.91 35.83 -15.89
CA GLY A 23 -24.34 35.96 -15.52
C GLY A 23 -25.21 34.69 -15.62
N ILE A 24 -24.81 33.68 -16.39
CA ILE A 24 -25.56 32.40 -16.51
C ILE A 24 -25.15 31.43 -15.40
N TRP A 25 -23.88 31.45 -15.00
CA TRP A 25 -23.35 30.63 -13.91
C TRP A 25 -23.85 31.13 -12.56
N THR A 26 -24.01 32.44 -12.39
CA THR A 26 -24.60 33.04 -11.18
C THR A 26 -26.08 32.71 -11.02
N TYR A 27 -26.90 32.75 -12.07
CA TYR A 27 -28.32 32.39 -11.97
C TYR A 27 -28.55 30.90 -11.61
N ILE A 28 -27.82 30.00 -12.27
CA ILE A 28 -27.90 28.55 -11.99
C ILE A 28 -27.43 28.25 -10.57
N TRP A 29 -26.36 28.91 -10.13
CA TRP A 29 -25.84 28.77 -8.78
C TRP A 29 -26.82 29.35 -7.76
N ASP A 30 -27.22 30.61 -7.86
CA ASP A 30 -28.00 31.29 -6.82
C ASP A 30 -29.41 30.70 -6.64
N VAL A 31 -30.09 30.27 -7.71
CA VAL A 31 -31.45 29.70 -7.61
C VAL A 31 -31.44 28.19 -7.33
N LYS A 32 -30.62 27.40 -8.04
CA LYS A 32 -30.62 25.94 -7.84
C LYS A 32 -29.89 25.54 -6.57
N PHE A 33 -28.80 26.23 -6.19
CA PHE A 33 -28.07 25.92 -4.97
C PHE A 33 -28.92 26.16 -3.72
N LEU A 34 -29.66 27.28 -3.66
CA LEU A 34 -30.52 27.58 -2.52
C LEU A 34 -31.63 26.52 -2.37
N LYS A 35 -32.27 26.15 -3.49
CA LYS A 35 -33.32 25.12 -3.50
C LYS A 35 -32.79 23.74 -3.12
N ILE A 36 -31.58 23.38 -3.57
CA ILE A 36 -30.90 22.15 -3.14
C ILE A 36 -30.57 22.21 -1.64
N GLN A 37 -30.11 23.36 -1.15
CA GLN A 37 -29.75 23.53 0.25
C GLN A 37 -30.97 23.40 1.18
N GLU A 38 -32.11 24.00 0.81
CA GLU A 38 -33.38 23.84 1.52
C GLU A 38 -33.83 22.39 1.54
N PHE A 39 -33.84 21.72 0.38
CA PHE A 39 -34.19 20.31 0.27
C PHE A 39 -33.29 19.41 1.13
N MET A 40 -31.97 19.64 1.11
CA MET A 40 -31.01 18.89 1.93
C MET A 40 -31.21 19.14 3.42
N LEU A 41 -31.63 20.36 3.81
CA LEU A 41 -31.95 20.69 5.19
C LEU A 41 -33.21 19.96 5.65
N ASP A 42 -34.25 19.91 4.83
CA ASP A 42 -35.50 19.21 5.13
C ASP A 42 -35.28 17.70 5.28
N ILE A 43 -34.49 17.10 4.39
CA ILE A 43 -34.04 15.70 4.48
C ILE A 43 -33.28 15.46 5.79
N TRP A 44 -32.32 16.33 6.11
CA TRP A 44 -31.50 16.21 7.31
C TRP A 44 -32.35 16.33 8.59
N LEU A 45 -33.33 17.23 8.60
CA LEU A 45 -34.27 17.40 9.68
C LEU A 45 -35.14 16.16 9.85
N ALA A 46 -35.75 15.65 8.78
CA ALA A 46 -36.53 14.42 8.80
C ALA A 46 -35.73 13.22 9.34
N TYR A 47 -34.44 13.15 8.99
CA TYR A 47 -33.55 12.08 9.43
C TYR A 47 -33.11 12.19 10.90
N SER A 48 -32.92 13.40 11.42
CA SER A 48 -32.35 13.64 12.77
C SER A 48 -33.38 13.74 13.89
N ILE A 49 -34.67 13.91 13.58
CA ILE A 49 -35.75 13.97 14.57
C ILE A 49 -36.10 12.55 15.08
N PRO A 50 -36.40 12.38 16.39
CA PRO A 50 -36.76 11.08 16.97
C PRO A 50 -38.08 10.52 16.42
N LEU A 51 -39.14 11.32 16.36
CA LEU A 51 -40.43 10.95 15.79
C LEU A 51 -40.80 11.91 14.62
N PRO A 52 -40.99 11.42 13.39
CA PRO A 52 -41.43 12.24 12.28
C PRO A 52 -42.87 12.70 12.52
N SER A 53 -43.15 13.98 12.28
CA SER A 53 -44.48 14.57 12.52
C SER A 53 -45.36 14.58 11.28
N SER A 54 -44.80 14.36 10.08
CA SER A 54 -45.53 14.38 8.81
C SER A 54 -45.25 13.15 7.95
N HIS A 55 -46.21 12.78 7.08
CA HIS A 55 -46.07 11.66 6.14
C HIS A 55 -44.87 11.84 5.18
N SER A 56 -44.59 13.08 4.75
CA SER A 56 -43.44 13.39 3.90
C SER A 56 -42.10 13.16 4.63
N GLN A 57 -42.01 13.53 5.92
CA GLN A 57 -40.82 13.25 6.73
C GLN A 57 -40.64 11.76 6.97
N LEU A 58 -41.72 11.01 7.21
CA LEU A 58 -41.69 9.56 7.38
C LEU A 58 -41.19 8.87 6.10
N LEU A 59 -41.70 9.28 4.93
CA LEU A 59 -41.26 8.77 3.64
C LEU A 59 -39.77 9.06 3.40
N SER A 60 -39.34 10.30 3.70
CA SER A 60 -37.94 10.71 3.56
C SER A 60 -37.02 9.88 4.48
N LEU A 61 -37.42 9.67 5.74
CA LEU A 61 -36.70 8.83 6.70
C LEU A 61 -36.59 7.38 6.18
N CYS A 62 -37.69 6.81 5.68
CA CYS A 62 -37.73 5.47 5.11
C CYS A 62 -36.80 5.33 3.91
N ALA A 63 -36.81 6.31 3.00
CA ALA A 63 -35.94 6.33 1.82
C ALA A 63 -34.46 6.39 2.21
N ILE A 64 -34.08 7.28 3.13
CA ILE A 64 -32.68 7.42 3.59
C ILE A 64 -32.21 6.15 4.29
N CYS A 65 -33.02 5.58 5.20
CA CYS A 65 -32.67 4.35 5.89
C CYS A 65 -32.53 3.18 4.91
N SER A 66 -33.40 3.10 3.90
CA SER A 66 -33.31 2.10 2.82
C SER A 66 -32.02 2.26 2.01
N CYS A 67 -31.65 3.48 1.62
CA CYS A 67 -30.41 3.73 0.89
C CYS A 67 -29.17 3.33 1.71
N ILE A 68 -29.13 3.70 3.00
CA ILE A 68 -28.01 3.32 3.89
C ILE A 68 -27.97 1.80 4.05
N ALA A 69 -29.11 1.16 4.32
CA ALA A 69 -29.20 -0.28 4.51
C ALA A 69 -28.79 -1.07 3.26
N ALA A 70 -29.25 -0.66 2.08
CA ALA A 70 -28.85 -1.24 0.80
C ALA A 70 -27.34 -1.09 0.55
N SER A 71 -26.77 0.08 0.86
CA SER A 71 -25.33 0.33 0.75
C SER A 71 -24.53 -0.59 1.68
N VAL A 72 -24.93 -0.72 2.94
CA VAL A 72 -24.29 -1.61 3.92
C VAL A 72 -24.42 -3.08 3.51
N GLY A 73 -25.60 -3.52 3.08
CA GLY A 73 -25.84 -4.87 2.58
C GLY A 73 -25.00 -5.19 1.34
N GLY A 74 -24.92 -4.28 0.37
CA GLY A 74 -24.10 -4.43 -0.82
C GLY A 74 -22.60 -4.52 -0.52
N LEU A 75 -22.08 -3.67 0.38
CA LEU A 75 -20.69 -3.75 0.82
C LEU A 75 -20.40 -5.08 1.53
N PHE A 76 -21.32 -5.55 2.38
CA PHE A 76 -21.19 -6.83 3.06
C PHE A 76 -21.23 -8.00 2.07
N TYR A 77 -22.10 -7.96 1.05
CA TYR A 77 -22.12 -8.93 -0.04
C TYR A 77 -20.77 -8.97 -0.77
N CYS A 78 -20.24 -7.82 -1.19
CA CYS A 78 -18.95 -7.75 -1.88
C CYS A 78 -17.81 -8.30 -1.00
N TRP A 79 -17.86 -8.03 0.31
CA TRP A 79 -16.86 -8.57 1.24
C TRP A 79 -16.96 -10.10 1.35
N MET A 80 -18.17 -10.63 1.54
CA MET A 80 -18.44 -12.07 1.65
C MET A 80 -18.10 -12.84 0.36
N PHE A 81 -18.57 -12.34 -0.78
CA PHE A 81 -18.42 -13.00 -2.07
C PHE A 81 -17.01 -12.82 -2.64
N SER A 82 -16.54 -11.57 -2.76
CA SER A 82 -15.27 -11.29 -3.45
C SER A 82 -14.05 -11.50 -2.56
N SER A 83 -14.12 -11.15 -1.26
CA SER A 83 -12.96 -11.20 -0.37
C SER A 83 -12.85 -12.52 0.41
N LEU A 84 -13.99 -13.00 0.92
CA LEU A 84 -14.05 -14.23 1.71
C LEU A 84 -14.34 -15.47 0.87
N GLN A 85 -14.72 -15.32 -0.41
CA GLN A 85 -14.96 -16.41 -1.36
C GLN A 85 -16.04 -17.40 -0.90
N TYR A 86 -17.06 -16.91 -0.20
CA TYR A 86 -18.22 -17.73 0.15
C TYR A 86 -19.12 -17.98 -1.08
N PRO A 87 -19.86 -19.10 -1.11
CA PRO A 87 -20.78 -19.39 -2.20
C PRO A 87 -21.81 -18.27 -2.38
N PHE A 88 -22.23 -18.05 -3.62
CA PHE A 88 -23.14 -16.97 -4.02
C PHE A 88 -24.44 -16.97 -3.18
N GLN A 89 -25.09 -18.13 -3.07
CA GLN A 89 -26.37 -18.27 -2.34
C GLN A 89 -26.26 -17.83 -0.88
N PHE A 90 -25.20 -18.26 -0.19
CA PHE A 90 -24.96 -17.90 1.20
C PHE A 90 -24.66 -16.40 1.35
N SER A 91 -23.85 -15.84 0.44
CA SER A 91 -23.48 -14.43 0.47
C SER A 91 -24.69 -13.52 0.26
N VAL A 92 -25.57 -13.85 -0.71
CA VAL A 92 -26.81 -13.10 -0.98
C VAL A 92 -27.77 -13.18 0.20
N LEU A 93 -28.00 -14.38 0.75
CA LEU A 93 -28.89 -14.59 1.88
C LEU A 93 -28.41 -13.78 3.11
N ALA A 94 -27.14 -13.91 3.46
CA ALA A 94 -26.55 -13.21 4.59
C ALA A 94 -26.60 -11.68 4.41
N SER A 95 -26.30 -11.16 3.21
CA SER A 95 -26.38 -9.72 2.93
C SER A 95 -27.79 -9.17 2.95
N SER A 96 -28.78 -9.95 2.49
CA SER A 96 -30.18 -9.56 2.51
C SER A 96 -30.71 -9.47 3.94
N VAL A 97 -30.43 -10.48 4.77
CA VAL A 97 -30.78 -10.50 6.20
C VAL A 97 -30.13 -9.33 6.93
N LEU A 98 -28.82 -9.10 6.71
CA LEU A 98 -28.13 -7.96 7.31
C LEU A 98 -28.72 -6.62 6.85
N GLY A 99 -28.95 -6.44 5.56
CA GLY A 99 -29.54 -5.22 5.01
C GLY A 99 -30.92 -4.93 5.61
N PHE A 100 -31.78 -5.95 5.71
CA PHE A 100 -33.09 -5.80 6.32
C PHE A 100 -33.03 -5.46 7.82
N LEU A 101 -32.18 -6.14 8.59
CA LEU A 101 -31.96 -5.83 10.01
C LEU A 101 -31.43 -4.39 10.17
N MET A 102 -30.49 -3.99 9.33
CA MET A 102 -29.94 -2.63 9.32
C MET A 102 -31.01 -1.58 9.02
N PHE A 103 -31.90 -1.84 8.06
CA PHE A 103 -33.04 -0.98 7.77
C PHE A 103 -33.94 -0.82 8.99
N LEU A 104 -34.36 -1.92 9.62
CA LEU A 104 -35.23 -1.89 10.80
C LEU A 104 -34.58 -1.12 11.96
N ILE A 105 -33.31 -1.40 12.26
CA ILE A 105 -32.60 -0.74 13.36
C ILE A 105 -32.44 0.76 13.08
N LEU A 106 -32.04 1.15 11.86
CA LEU A 106 -31.91 2.57 11.50
C LEU A 106 -33.26 3.29 11.54
N PHE A 107 -34.33 2.65 11.10
CA PHE A 107 -35.66 3.24 11.07
C PHE A 107 -36.23 3.41 12.49
N LEU A 108 -36.12 2.38 13.33
CA LEU A 108 -36.74 2.34 14.66
C LEU A 108 -35.88 2.98 15.75
N VAL A 109 -34.55 2.88 15.67
CA VAL A 109 -33.64 3.26 16.76
C VAL A 109 -32.93 4.58 16.45
N HIS A 110 -33.49 5.68 16.96
CA HIS A 110 -32.96 7.04 16.77
C HIS A 110 -31.46 7.21 17.12
N PRO A 111 -30.94 6.69 18.24
CA PRO A 111 -29.51 6.78 18.54
C PRO A 111 -28.60 6.08 17.52
N VAL A 112 -29.07 5.00 16.88
CA VAL A 112 -28.27 4.25 15.90
C VAL A 112 -28.13 5.04 14.60
N ARG A 113 -29.14 5.82 14.19
CA ARG A 113 -29.02 6.78 13.08
C ARG A 113 -27.89 7.78 13.31
N CYS A 114 -27.84 8.35 14.51
CA CYS A 114 -26.77 9.28 14.90
C CYS A 114 -25.40 8.58 14.84
N LEU A 115 -25.32 7.37 15.42
CA LEU A 115 -24.10 6.56 15.42
C LEU A 115 -23.57 6.34 14.00
N PHE A 116 -24.40 5.85 13.08
CA PHE A 116 -24.02 5.59 11.69
C PHE A 116 -23.55 6.87 10.98
N THR A 117 -24.20 7.98 11.27
CA THR A 117 -23.85 9.28 10.66
C THR A 117 -22.51 9.81 11.17
N ILE A 118 -22.16 9.53 12.43
CA ILE A 118 -20.86 9.89 13.03
C ILE A 118 -19.72 9.04 12.45
N ILE A 119 -19.98 7.83 11.95
CA ILE A 119 -18.93 7.00 11.34
C ILE A 119 -18.26 7.73 10.17
N VAL A 120 -19.03 8.43 9.32
CA VAL A 120 -18.49 9.15 8.16
C VAL A 120 -17.42 10.19 8.54
N PRO A 121 -17.66 11.17 9.42
CA PRO A 121 -16.61 12.09 9.85
C PRO A 121 -15.50 11.40 10.65
N THR A 122 -15.75 10.28 11.35
CA THR A 122 -14.68 9.54 12.03
C THR A 122 -13.64 8.97 11.06
N LEU A 123 -13.98 8.72 9.79
CA LEU A 123 -13.02 8.35 8.75
C LEU A 123 -12.01 9.47 8.46
N GLY A 124 -12.38 10.73 8.66
CA GLY A 124 -11.45 11.86 8.54
C GLY A 124 -10.54 12.06 9.76
N THR A 125 -10.62 11.20 10.78
CA THR A 125 -9.77 11.27 11.99
C THR A 125 -8.50 10.44 11.85
N ARG A 126 -7.67 10.41 12.90
CA ARG A 126 -6.47 9.54 12.98
C ARG A 126 -6.73 8.09 12.63
N GLN A 127 -7.93 7.61 12.88
CA GLN A 127 -8.28 6.21 12.74
C GLN A 127 -8.60 5.85 11.30
N GLY A 128 -9.44 6.66 10.63
CA GLY A 128 -9.63 6.45 9.20
C GLY A 128 -8.34 6.69 8.41
N ARG A 129 -7.44 7.55 8.89
CA ARG A 129 -6.07 7.63 8.35
C ARG A 129 -5.31 6.31 8.48
N ARG A 130 -5.36 5.63 9.63
CA ARG A 130 -4.74 4.29 9.79
C ARG A 130 -5.35 3.27 8.82
N LEU A 131 -6.66 3.34 8.59
CA LEU A 131 -7.35 2.51 7.62
C LEU A 131 -6.85 2.78 6.18
N LEU A 132 -6.79 4.04 5.77
CA LEU A 132 -6.26 4.43 4.46
C LEU A 132 -4.80 3.98 4.28
N MET A 133 -3.97 4.13 5.31
CA MET A 133 -2.58 3.62 5.29
C MET A 133 -2.54 2.10 5.11
N SER A 134 -3.37 1.37 5.85
CA SER A 134 -3.46 -0.08 5.71
C SER A 134 -3.94 -0.49 4.32
N ALA A 135 -4.90 0.23 3.73
CA ALA A 135 -5.33 -0.01 2.36
C ALA A 135 -4.19 0.23 1.36
N CYS A 136 -3.37 1.28 1.55
CA CYS A 136 -2.18 1.52 0.72
C CYS A 136 -1.19 0.36 0.82
N PHE A 137 -0.87 -0.09 2.04
CA PHE A 137 0.01 -1.25 2.24
C PHE A 137 -0.54 -2.51 1.58
N MET A 138 -1.86 -2.76 1.70
CA MET A 138 -2.50 -3.90 1.07
C MET A 138 -2.46 -3.84 -0.45
N ILE A 139 -2.70 -2.67 -1.06
CA ILE A 139 -2.60 -2.50 -2.51
C ILE A 139 -1.19 -2.84 -2.99
N VAL A 140 -0.16 -2.33 -2.31
CA VAL A 140 1.23 -2.62 -2.65
C VAL A 140 1.57 -4.09 -2.44
N ALA A 141 1.14 -4.68 -1.33
CA ALA A 141 1.38 -6.08 -1.05
C ALA A 141 0.72 -7.03 -2.06
N VAL A 142 -0.52 -6.73 -2.47
CA VAL A 142 -1.29 -7.59 -3.40
C VAL A 142 -0.85 -7.42 -4.85
N ASN A 143 -0.44 -6.22 -5.26
CA ASN A 143 -0.21 -5.92 -6.68
C ASN A 143 1.26 -5.72 -7.01
N ILE A 144 1.98 -4.90 -6.22
CA ILE A 144 3.35 -4.49 -6.55
C ILE A 144 4.35 -5.58 -6.15
N ILE A 145 4.23 -6.15 -4.94
CA ILE A 145 5.15 -7.21 -4.49
C ILE A 145 5.12 -8.43 -5.43
N PRO A 146 3.96 -8.94 -5.88
CA PRO A 146 3.94 -10.06 -6.83
C PRO A 146 4.46 -9.66 -8.21
N ASN A 147 4.30 -8.41 -8.62
CA ASN A 147 4.88 -7.93 -9.88
C ASN A 147 6.42 -7.90 -9.83
N ILE A 148 6.98 -7.39 -8.73
CA ILE A 148 8.42 -7.46 -8.44
C ILE A 148 8.88 -8.93 -8.50
N MET A 149 8.15 -9.82 -7.83
CA MET A 149 8.49 -11.25 -7.79
C MET A 149 8.47 -11.88 -9.19
N ASN A 150 7.49 -11.57 -10.03
CA ASN A 150 7.43 -12.04 -11.42
C ASN A 150 8.62 -11.56 -12.25
N ASN A 151 9.04 -10.29 -12.08
CA ASN A 151 10.21 -9.76 -12.77
C ASN A 151 11.51 -10.40 -12.27
N ILE A 152 11.63 -10.66 -10.96
CA ILE A 152 12.76 -11.42 -10.38
C ILE A 152 12.78 -12.85 -10.91
N GLN A 153 11.63 -13.52 -11.05
CA GLN A 153 11.54 -14.86 -11.63
C GLN A 153 12.02 -14.90 -13.08
N ALA A 154 11.72 -13.86 -13.87
CA ALA A 154 12.26 -13.75 -15.22
C ALA A 154 13.80 -13.67 -15.21
N ILE A 155 14.38 -12.86 -14.33
CA ILE A 155 15.84 -12.76 -14.14
C ILE A 155 16.44 -14.10 -13.70
N LEU A 156 15.85 -14.77 -12.72
CA LEU A 156 16.33 -16.08 -12.23
C LEU A 156 16.29 -17.14 -13.33
N LYS A 157 15.29 -17.10 -14.21
CA LYS A 157 15.20 -18.02 -15.36
C LYS A 157 16.33 -17.81 -16.35
N ILE A 158 16.68 -16.55 -16.62
CA ILE A 158 17.83 -16.18 -17.45
C ILE A 158 19.13 -16.69 -16.82
N ILE A 159 19.34 -16.46 -15.53
CA ILE A 159 20.52 -16.94 -14.80
C ILE A 159 20.60 -18.47 -14.88
N LYS A 160 19.47 -19.17 -14.63
CA LYS A 160 19.41 -20.63 -14.75
C LYS A 160 19.85 -21.12 -16.13
N CYS A 161 19.33 -20.51 -17.20
CA CYS A 161 19.71 -20.91 -18.55
C CYS A 161 21.17 -20.61 -18.86
N THR A 162 21.65 -19.42 -18.49
CA THR A 162 23.02 -19.01 -18.75
C THR A 162 24.01 -19.91 -18.01
N CYS A 163 23.77 -20.18 -16.72
CA CYS A 163 24.59 -21.09 -15.92
C CYS A 163 24.56 -22.52 -16.46
N LYS A 164 23.39 -23.02 -16.87
CA LYS A 164 23.25 -24.37 -17.44
C LYS A 164 24.08 -24.53 -18.70
N ASN A 165 23.90 -23.65 -19.69
CA ASN A 165 24.59 -23.77 -20.98
C ASN A 165 26.10 -23.49 -20.86
N SER A 166 26.47 -22.51 -20.04
CA SER A 166 27.90 -22.24 -19.75
C SER A 166 28.57 -23.47 -19.14
N MET A 167 27.88 -24.16 -18.23
CA MET A 167 28.41 -25.37 -17.62
C MET A 167 28.48 -26.53 -18.61
N GLU A 168 27.45 -26.76 -19.43
CA GLU A 168 27.49 -27.77 -20.50
C GLU A 168 28.67 -27.52 -21.46
N SER A 169 28.92 -26.26 -21.83
CA SER A 169 30.08 -25.87 -22.63
C SER A 169 31.43 -26.12 -21.93
N LEU A 170 31.52 -25.86 -20.62
CA LEU A 170 32.72 -26.15 -19.82
C LEU A 170 32.99 -27.66 -19.72
N VAL A 171 31.94 -28.45 -19.49
CA VAL A 171 32.04 -29.92 -19.45
C VAL A 171 32.48 -30.46 -20.81
N ALA A 172 31.92 -29.97 -21.91
CA ALA A 172 32.36 -30.35 -23.26
C ALA A 172 33.84 -30.00 -23.51
N SER A 173 34.28 -28.81 -23.05
CA SER A 173 35.68 -28.40 -23.14
C SER A 173 36.61 -29.30 -22.30
N MET A 174 36.18 -29.71 -21.10
CA MET A 174 36.94 -30.66 -20.27
C MET A 174 37.05 -32.05 -20.91
N LEU A 175 35.98 -32.53 -21.56
CA LEU A 175 36.01 -33.80 -22.29
C LEU A 175 36.96 -33.73 -23.49
N LEU A 176 36.96 -32.62 -24.24
CA LEU A 176 37.93 -32.40 -25.31
C LEU A 176 39.37 -32.40 -24.80
N LEU A 177 39.63 -31.75 -23.66
CA LEU A 177 40.96 -31.76 -23.04
C LEU A 177 41.39 -33.18 -22.61
N GLY A 178 40.44 -33.99 -22.13
CA GLY A 178 40.65 -35.40 -21.85
C GLY A 178 41.02 -36.20 -23.09
N ASN A 179 40.31 -35.99 -24.21
CA ASN A 179 40.61 -36.64 -25.48
C ASN A 179 41.98 -36.19 -26.03
N ALA A 180 42.30 -34.90 -25.94
CA ALA A 180 43.61 -34.39 -26.31
C ALA A 180 44.74 -35.01 -25.47
N SER A 181 44.50 -35.23 -24.17
CA SER A 181 45.42 -35.99 -23.30
C SER A 181 45.69 -37.39 -23.83
N TRP A 182 44.63 -38.09 -24.23
CA TRP A 182 44.71 -39.46 -24.70
C TRP A 182 45.44 -39.55 -26.05
N ASP A 183 45.11 -38.66 -26.99
CA ASP A 183 45.80 -38.53 -28.27
C ASP A 183 47.30 -38.29 -28.07
N PHE A 184 47.64 -37.38 -27.15
CA PHE A 184 49.01 -37.07 -26.77
C PHE A 184 49.72 -38.30 -26.18
N SER A 185 49.10 -38.98 -25.23
CA SER A 185 49.67 -40.19 -24.60
C SER A 185 49.86 -41.33 -25.60
N HIS A 186 48.94 -41.53 -26.56
CA HIS A 186 49.10 -42.53 -27.61
C HIS A 186 50.25 -42.18 -28.55
N SER A 187 50.38 -40.90 -28.92
CA SER A 187 51.49 -40.43 -29.76
C SER A 187 52.85 -40.65 -29.08
N LEU A 188 52.94 -40.42 -27.76
CA LEU A 188 54.13 -40.75 -26.98
C LEU A 188 54.43 -42.26 -26.94
N LYS A 189 53.40 -43.10 -26.81
CA LYS A 189 53.56 -44.56 -26.78
C LYS A 189 54.11 -45.09 -28.11
N ILE A 190 53.62 -44.58 -29.24
CA ILE A 190 54.13 -44.95 -30.57
C ILE A 190 55.63 -44.68 -30.67
N ILE A 191 56.12 -43.54 -30.15
CA ILE A 191 57.55 -43.21 -30.14
C ILE A 191 58.33 -44.23 -29.28
N ASN A 192 57.82 -44.57 -28.10
CA ASN A 192 58.44 -45.55 -27.22
C ASN A 192 58.56 -46.94 -27.87
N ASP A 193 57.54 -47.37 -28.61
CA ASP A 193 57.52 -48.69 -29.28
C ASP A 193 58.48 -48.77 -30.49
N HIS A 194 58.88 -47.63 -31.08
CA HIS A 194 59.82 -47.56 -32.21
C HIS A 194 61.28 -47.36 -31.79
N VAL A 195 61.58 -47.22 -30.50
CA VAL A 195 62.95 -47.09 -29.98
C VAL A 195 63.45 -48.45 -29.49
N PRO A 196 64.66 -48.90 -29.89
CA PRO A 196 65.18 -50.21 -29.49
C PRO A 196 65.31 -50.36 -27.97
N VAL A 197 64.90 -51.55 -27.47
CA VAL A 197 64.72 -51.95 -26.06
C VAL A 197 65.95 -51.71 -25.16
N ASN A 198 67.14 -51.53 -25.75
CA ASN A 198 68.40 -51.38 -25.03
C ASN A 198 68.71 -49.94 -24.58
N LEU A 199 67.90 -48.95 -24.97
CA LEU A 199 68.20 -47.52 -24.74
C LEU A 199 67.15 -46.75 -23.93
N LEU A 200 65.92 -47.25 -23.81
CA LEU A 200 64.86 -46.64 -23.00
C LEU A 200 64.29 -47.67 -22.00
N ARG A 201 64.67 -47.58 -20.73
CA ARG A 201 63.96 -48.30 -19.65
C ARG A 201 62.63 -47.59 -19.44
N SER A 202 61.58 -48.09 -20.12
CA SER A 202 60.23 -47.55 -20.08
C SER A 202 59.72 -47.40 -18.65
N ARG A 203 59.44 -46.16 -18.25
CA ARG A 203 58.54 -45.86 -17.13
C ARG A 203 57.23 -45.49 -17.80
N ASP A 204 56.13 -46.19 -17.53
CA ASP A 204 54.83 -45.99 -18.16
C ASP A 204 54.43 -44.51 -18.21
N SER A 205 54.78 -43.83 -19.30
CA SER A 205 54.59 -42.38 -19.45
C SER A 205 53.20 -42.11 -19.99
N HIS A 206 52.20 -42.45 -19.17
CA HIS A 206 50.83 -41.99 -19.37
C HIS A 206 50.74 -40.55 -18.90
N VAL A 207 50.70 -39.62 -19.86
CA VAL A 207 50.40 -38.22 -19.55
C VAL A 207 48.89 -38.06 -19.53
N GLN A 208 48.34 -38.08 -18.32
CA GLN A 208 46.92 -37.86 -18.07
C GLN A 208 46.73 -36.46 -17.50
N PHE A 209 45.99 -35.60 -18.22
CA PHE A 209 45.41 -34.40 -17.64
C PHE A 209 44.39 -34.83 -16.58
N ARG A 210 44.79 -34.81 -15.31
CA ARG A 210 43.96 -35.25 -14.19
C ARG A 210 42.87 -34.21 -13.94
N ASN A 211 41.66 -34.46 -14.44
CA ASN A 211 40.48 -33.69 -14.03
C ASN A 211 40.07 -34.17 -12.63
N HIS A 212 40.21 -33.31 -11.62
CA HIS A 212 39.86 -33.63 -10.23
C HIS A 212 38.35 -33.70 -10.00
N SER A 213 37.53 -33.18 -10.92
CA SER A 213 36.08 -33.12 -10.77
C SER A 213 35.37 -34.24 -11.54
N ASN A 214 34.56 -35.02 -10.83
CA ASN A 214 33.62 -35.96 -11.45
C ASN A 214 32.53 -35.17 -12.17
N ILE A 215 32.52 -35.22 -13.50
CA ILE A 215 31.55 -34.53 -14.37
C ILE A 215 30.10 -34.88 -13.98
N PHE A 216 29.83 -36.15 -13.65
CA PHE A 216 28.51 -36.61 -13.20
C PHE A 216 28.07 -35.92 -11.90
N GLN A 217 28.95 -35.86 -10.90
CA GLN A 217 28.66 -35.19 -9.62
C GLN A 217 28.50 -33.67 -9.78
N LEU A 218 29.23 -33.06 -10.72
CA LEU A 218 29.11 -31.65 -11.05
C LEU A 218 27.73 -31.33 -11.65
N ASN A 219 27.26 -32.16 -12.59
CA ASN A 219 25.94 -32.05 -13.20
C ASN A 219 24.82 -32.24 -12.17
N GLU A 220 24.95 -33.23 -11.30
CA GLU A 220 23.99 -33.50 -10.22
C GLU A 220 23.86 -32.32 -9.25
N LYS A 221 25.00 -31.80 -8.76
CA LYS A 221 25.02 -30.61 -7.89
C LYS A 221 24.36 -29.40 -8.53
N MET A 222 24.53 -29.22 -9.84
CA MET A 222 23.93 -28.11 -10.58
C MET A 222 22.41 -28.24 -10.74
N VAL A 223 21.93 -29.43 -11.09
CA VAL A 223 20.48 -29.69 -11.18
C VAL A 223 19.83 -29.46 -9.82
N ASN A 224 20.45 -29.98 -8.75
CA ASN A 224 19.97 -29.81 -7.38
C ASN A 224 19.96 -28.34 -6.94
N ALA A 225 21.04 -27.59 -7.18
CA ALA A 225 21.12 -26.16 -6.83
C ALA A 225 20.08 -25.32 -7.59
N SER A 226 19.91 -25.56 -8.89
CA SER A 226 18.92 -24.86 -9.71
C SER A 226 17.49 -25.15 -9.28
N GLN A 227 17.21 -26.39 -8.87
CA GLN A 227 15.90 -26.82 -8.41
C GLN A 227 15.59 -26.23 -7.02
N SER A 228 16.55 -26.26 -6.08
CA SER A 228 16.42 -25.68 -4.74
C SER A 228 16.04 -24.20 -4.80
N ILE A 229 16.75 -23.40 -5.61
CA ILE A 229 16.44 -21.97 -5.76
C ILE A 229 15.00 -21.78 -6.24
N LYS A 230 14.55 -22.55 -7.23
CA LYS A 230 13.17 -22.44 -7.74
C LYS A 230 12.15 -22.77 -6.64
N GLU A 231 12.40 -23.80 -5.86
CA GLU A 231 11.49 -24.25 -4.79
C GLU A 231 11.41 -23.23 -3.67
N ASP A 232 12.53 -22.65 -3.23
CA ASP A 232 12.58 -21.61 -2.19
C ASP A 232 11.79 -20.37 -2.60
N PHE A 233 11.93 -19.91 -3.85
CA PHE A 233 11.20 -18.76 -4.36
C PHE A 233 9.69 -19.05 -4.52
N LEU A 234 9.31 -20.22 -5.03
CA LEU A 234 7.91 -20.61 -5.15
C LEU A 234 7.25 -20.78 -3.78
N TYR A 235 8.00 -21.26 -2.79
CA TYR A 235 7.53 -21.34 -1.41
C TYR A 235 7.30 -19.95 -0.82
N ALA A 236 8.27 -19.03 -0.99
CA ALA A 236 8.15 -17.65 -0.52
C ALA A 236 6.96 -16.92 -1.15
N ASP A 237 6.76 -17.04 -2.47
CA ASP A 237 5.62 -16.44 -3.17
C ASP A 237 4.27 -16.97 -2.64
N LYS A 238 4.12 -18.28 -2.50
CA LYS A 238 2.91 -18.89 -1.93
C LYS A 238 2.66 -18.44 -0.49
N LEU A 239 3.71 -18.34 0.33
CA LEU A 239 3.60 -17.89 1.71
C LEU A 239 3.13 -16.43 1.75
N VAL A 240 3.72 -15.55 0.94
CA VAL A 240 3.34 -14.14 0.82
C VAL A 240 1.88 -14.00 0.39
N GLN A 241 1.45 -14.72 -0.65
CA GLN A 241 0.06 -14.69 -1.13
C GLN A 241 -0.93 -15.15 -0.05
N LYS A 242 -0.61 -16.22 0.69
CA LYS A 242 -1.45 -16.72 1.78
C LYS A 242 -1.54 -15.71 2.94
N VAL A 243 -0.42 -15.10 3.32
CA VAL A 243 -0.37 -14.08 4.38
C VAL A 243 -1.18 -12.84 4.00
N ILE A 244 -1.06 -12.38 2.75
CA ILE A 244 -1.83 -11.24 2.23
C ILE A 244 -3.34 -11.53 2.29
N LEU A 245 -3.76 -12.70 1.82
CA LEU A 245 -5.17 -13.09 1.82
C LEU A 245 -5.74 -13.14 3.25
N LEU A 246 -5.02 -13.75 4.19
CA LEU A 246 -5.41 -13.81 5.60
C LEU A 246 -5.47 -12.42 6.24
N THR A 247 -4.46 -11.59 5.97
CA THR A 247 -4.37 -10.22 6.50
C THR A 247 -5.53 -9.38 6.00
N ASN A 248 -5.87 -9.44 4.71
CA ASN A 248 -7.00 -8.70 4.14
C ASN A 248 -8.33 -9.02 4.84
N ARG A 249 -8.58 -10.32 5.07
CA ARG A 249 -9.80 -10.83 5.70
C ARG A 249 -9.97 -10.32 7.13
N VAL A 250 -8.92 -10.37 7.93
CA VAL A 250 -8.94 -9.92 9.33
C VAL A 250 -9.02 -8.40 9.44
N THR A 251 -8.29 -7.71 8.57
CA THR A 251 -8.11 -6.26 8.62
C THR A 251 -9.41 -5.50 8.38
N ALA A 252 -10.22 -5.90 7.39
CA ALA A 252 -11.51 -5.26 7.10
C ALA A 252 -12.50 -5.36 8.28
N GLY A 253 -12.61 -6.54 8.89
CA GLY A 253 -13.48 -6.77 10.05
C GLY A 253 -13.02 -5.98 11.28
N PHE A 254 -11.72 -6.00 11.57
CA PHE A 254 -11.14 -5.23 12.68
C PHE A 254 -11.38 -3.73 12.53
N PHE A 255 -11.25 -3.21 11.31
CA PHE A 255 -11.52 -1.79 11.03
C PHE A 255 -12.98 -1.41 11.22
N LEU A 256 -13.91 -2.22 10.72
CA LEU A 256 -15.35 -1.98 10.91
C LEU A 256 -15.68 -1.97 12.40
N PHE A 257 -15.19 -2.96 13.15
CA PHE A 257 -15.37 -3.02 14.60
C PHE A 257 -14.82 -1.78 15.30
N PHE A 258 -13.61 -1.36 14.94
CA PHE A 258 -12.95 -0.21 15.57
C PHE A 258 -13.67 1.12 15.28
N LEU A 259 -14.19 1.31 14.05
CA LEU A 259 -14.99 2.49 13.70
C LEU A 259 -16.30 2.54 14.48
N LEU A 260 -16.99 1.40 14.60
CA LEU A 260 -18.21 1.31 15.41
C LEU A 260 -17.93 1.58 16.89
N PHE A 261 -16.83 1.02 17.42
CA PHE A 261 -16.41 1.25 18.80
C PHE A 261 -16.11 2.74 19.04
N GLN A 262 -15.35 3.39 18.16
CA GLN A 262 -15.04 4.83 18.23
C GLN A 262 -16.30 5.69 18.23
N ALA A 263 -17.20 5.45 17.28
CA ALA A 263 -18.43 6.22 17.14
C ALA A 263 -19.32 6.02 18.38
N THR A 264 -19.39 4.78 18.90
CA THR A 264 -20.16 4.44 20.10
C THR A 264 -19.57 5.11 21.34
N TRP A 265 -18.25 5.05 21.51
CA TRP A 265 -17.52 5.70 22.58
C TRP A 265 -17.76 7.21 22.57
N TYR A 266 -17.64 7.84 21.40
CA TYR A 266 -17.87 9.27 21.23
C TYR A 266 -19.31 9.64 21.59
N LEU A 267 -20.30 8.93 21.03
CA LEU A 267 -21.71 9.21 21.29
C LEU A 267 -22.08 8.97 22.75
N LYS A 268 -21.59 7.89 23.36
CA LYS A 268 -21.78 7.60 24.79
C LYS A 268 -21.27 8.74 25.65
N ASN A 269 -20.04 9.19 25.44
CA ASN A 269 -19.45 10.29 26.22
C ASN A 269 -20.18 11.61 25.97
N TYR A 270 -20.61 11.87 24.73
CA TYR A 270 -21.41 13.05 24.40
C TYR A 270 -22.74 13.10 25.19
N LEU A 271 -23.39 11.94 25.36
CA LEU A 271 -24.66 11.82 26.07
C LEU A 271 -24.52 11.75 27.59
N THR A 272 -23.39 11.28 28.11
CA THR A 272 -23.20 11.04 29.56
C THR A 272 -22.41 12.14 30.26
N ASP A 273 -21.41 12.73 29.60
CA ASP A 273 -20.53 13.73 30.20
C ASP A 273 -20.75 15.12 29.57
N VAL A 274 -21.30 16.04 30.36
CA VAL A 274 -21.53 17.44 29.95
C VAL A 274 -20.24 18.24 29.76
N CYS A 275 -19.11 17.78 30.30
CA CYS A 275 -17.80 18.39 30.13
C CYS A 275 -17.09 17.92 28.85
N PHE A 276 -17.41 16.71 28.37
CA PHE A 276 -16.81 16.12 27.18
C PHE A 276 -17.04 17.00 25.95
N ASP A 277 -15.97 17.34 25.22
CA ASP A 277 -15.97 18.16 24.00
C ASP A 277 -16.86 19.44 24.08
N ASN A 278 -16.91 20.09 25.25
CA ASN A 278 -17.75 21.26 25.52
C ASN A 278 -16.91 22.56 25.61
N ILE A 279 -16.21 22.89 24.53
CA ILE A 279 -15.26 24.02 24.45
C ILE A 279 -15.64 25.07 23.39
N TYR A 280 -16.87 25.03 22.88
CA TYR A 280 -17.25 25.77 21.69
C TYR A 280 -18.22 26.92 21.96
N ILE A 281 -18.05 28.02 21.23
CA ILE A 281 -18.98 29.15 21.21
C ILE A 281 -20.09 28.84 20.19
N THR A 282 -21.29 28.52 20.66
CA THR A 282 -22.48 28.30 19.82
C THR A 282 -23.33 29.56 19.74
N PRO A 283 -24.14 29.75 18.68
CA PRO A 283 -25.08 30.89 18.59
C PRO A 283 -26.01 30.97 19.81
N LYS A 284 -26.58 29.82 20.23
CA LYS A 284 -27.41 29.74 21.45
C LYS A 284 -26.68 30.21 22.72
N LEU A 285 -25.37 29.99 22.83
CA LEU A 285 -24.57 30.48 23.95
C LEU A 285 -24.36 32.01 23.87
N GLU A 286 -24.16 32.54 22.66
CA GLU A 286 -24.08 33.98 22.41
C GLU A 286 -25.42 34.67 22.74
N ASP A 287 -26.55 34.06 22.38
CA ASP A 287 -27.90 34.53 22.69
C ASP A 287 -28.14 34.56 24.21
N LEU A 288 -27.85 33.46 24.92
CA LEU A 288 -27.96 33.40 26.38
C LEU A 288 -27.07 34.42 27.10
N ALA A 289 -25.87 34.69 26.58
CA ALA A 289 -25.00 35.70 27.14
C ALA A 289 -25.52 37.12 26.89
N ARG A 290 -26.14 37.36 25.73
CA ARG A 290 -26.75 38.64 25.37
C ARG A 290 -27.99 38.93 26.23
N GLU A 291 -28.87 37.95 26.38
CA GLU A 291 -30.08 38.04 27.22
C GLU A 291 -29.74 38.41 28.67
N ASN A 292 -28.67 37.80 29.21
CA ASN A 292 -28.22 38.06 30.58
C ASN A 292 -27.24 39.24 30.71
N LYS A 293 -27.04 40.06 29.67
CA LYS A 293 -26.08 41.20 29.65
C LYS A 293 -24.65 40.82 30.08
N THR A 294 -24.20 39.63 29.69
CA THR A 294 -22.89 39.04 30.04
C THR A 294 -22.02 38.76 28.81
N ALA A 295 -22.24 39.48 27.72
CA ALA A 295 -21.52 39.29 26.46
C ALA A 295 -20.00 39.46 26.60
N ASP A 296 -19.56 40.35 27.48
CA ASP A 296 -18.14 40.63 27.74
C ASP A 296 -17.38 39.40 28.29
N LEU A 297 -18.08 38.49 28.98
CA LEU A 297 -17.52 37.23 29.48
C LEU A 297 -16.97 36.34 28.36
N LEU A 298 -17.65 36.34 27.21
CA LEU A 298 -17.27 35.55 26.04
C LEU A 298 -16.03 36.14 25.36
N ILE A 299 -15.90 37.47 25.35
CA ILE A 299 -14.78 38.20 24.75
C ILE A 299 -13.51 37.98 25.59
N GLY A 300 -13.60 38.12 26.91
CA GLY A 300 -12.47 37.92 27.84
C GLY A 300 -11.97 36.46 27.93
N THR A 301 -12.85 35.48 27.71
CA THR A 301 -12.50 34.05 27.75
C THR A 301 -12.19 33.46 26.36
N SER A 302 -12.36 34.25 25.30
CA SER A 302 -12.28 33.85 23.89
C SER A 302 -10.99 33.11 23.49
N ARG A 303 -9.86 33.35 24.18
CA ARG A 303 -8.60 32.62 23.91
C ARG A 303 -8.68 31.11 24.17
N LYS A 304 -9.64 30.64 24.98
CA LYS A 304 -9.82 29.21 25.31
C LYS A 304 -11.02 28.55 24.64
N LEU A 305 -11.97 29.32 24.09
CA LEU A 305 -13.15 28.78 23.41
C LEU A 305 -13.00 28.88 21.89
N ILE A 306 -13.46 27.85 21.19
CA ILE A 306 -13.32 27.75 19.73
C ILE A 306 -14.67 28.00 19.06
N LYS A 307 -14.73 28.87 18.05
CA LYS A 307 -15.92 28.96 17.19
C LYS A 307 -15.99 27.71 16.31
N PRO A 308 -17.10 26.94 16.30
CA PRO A 308 -17.25 25.71 15.51
C PRO A 308 -16.96 25.88 14.02
N SER A 309 -17.24 27.08 13.49
CA SER A 309 -17.05 27.45 12.07
C SER A 309 -15.72 28.15 11.78
N SER A 310 -14.81 28.27 12.76
CA SER A 310 -13.53 28.96 12.54
C SER A 310 -12.55 28.07 11.77
N PHE A 311 -11.96 28.58 10.69
CA PHE A 311 -10.91 27.86 9.96
C PHE A 311 -9.52 27.89 10.65
N LYS A 312 -9.39 28.57 11.79
CA LYS A 312 -8.11 28.70 12.50
C LYS A 312 -7.80 27.42 13.28
N LEU A 313 -6.71 26.75 12.94
CA LEU A 313 -6.09 25.68 13.72
C LEU A 313 -5.39 26.29 14.95
N SER A 314 -5.55 25.64 16.11
CA SER A 314 -4.82 26.01 17.32
C SER A 314 -3.33 25.68 17.18
N GLN A 315 -2.44 26.44 17.82
CA GLN A 315 -0.98 26.15 17.80
C GLN A 315 -0.65 24.73 18.31
N LYS A 316 -1.44 24.20 19.25
CA LYS A 316 -1.30 22.82 19.74
C LYS A 316 -1.70 21.79 18.67
N GLU A 317 -2.77 22.08 17.93
CA GLU A 317 -3.24 21.25 16.81
C GLU A 317 -2.24 21.27 15.66
N LEU A 318 -1.62 22.44 15.39
CA LEU A 318 -0.60 22.60 14.36
C LEU A 318 0.67 21.79 14.69
N LYS A 319 1.22 21.89 15.91
CA LYS A 319 2.40 21.11 16.31
C LYS A 319 2.12 19.60 16.28
N ALA A 320 0.95 19.18 16.75
CA ALA A 320 0.54 17.79 16.64
C ALA A 320 0.41 17.36 15.18
N SER A 321 -0.21 18.17 14.32
CA SER A 321 -0.35 17.94 12.88
C SER A 321 1.00 17.77 12.19
N LEU A 322 1.95 18.69 12.42
CA LEU A 322 3.31 18.62 11.86
C LEU A 322 4.02 17.30 12.20
N ARG A 323 3.89 16.83 13.45
CA ARG A 323 4.44 15.52 13.84
C ARG A 323 3.81 14.37 13.06
N HIS A 324 2.49 14.40 12.82
CA HIS A 324 1.83 13.38 12.01
C HIS A 324 2.23 13.45 10.54
N VAL A 325 2.38 14.65 9.98
CA VAL A 325 2.90 14.87 8.62
C VAL A 325 4.30 14.28 8.49
N PHE A 326 5.20 14.56 9.44
CA PHE A 326 6.55 14.00 9.43
C PHE A 326 6.56 12.46 9.44
N LEU A 327 5.82 11.83 10.36
CA LEU A 327 5.72 10.36 10.41
C LEU A 327 5.12 9.79 9.12
N LEU A 328 4.12 10.47 8.55
CA LEU A 328 3.50 10.08 7.29
C LEU A 328 4.45 10.21 6.10
N THR A 329 5.30 11.25 6.08
CA THR A 329 6.33 11.42 5.04
C THR A 329 7.35 10.29 5.07
N LEU A 330 7.75 9.80 6.26
CA LEU A 330 8.64 8.65 6.37
C LEU A 330 8.02 7.40 5.73
N VAL A 331 6.74 7.14 6.00
CA VAL A 331 6.05 5.99 5.40
C VAL A 331 5.90 6.16 3.88
N LEU A 332 5.59 7.37 3.40
CA LEU A 332 5.54 7.65 1.97
C LEU A 332 6.88 7.34 1.29
N VAL A 333 8.02 7.71 1.90
CA VAL A 333 9.35 7.39 1.37
C VAL A 333 9.54 5.88 1.23
N VAL A 334 9.19 5.09 2.26
CA VAL A 334 9.26 3.62 2.19
C VAL A 334 8.38 3.07 1.05
N MET A 335 7.16 3.59 0.89
CA MET A 335 6.27 3.15 -0.19
C MET A 335 6.82 3.51 -1.58
N LEU A 336 7.39 4.70 -1.74
CA LEU A 336 8.03 5.11 -2.98
C LEU A 336 9.25 4.25 -3.31
N LEU A 337 10.04 3.83 -2.31
CA LEU A 337 11.15 2.89 -2.50
C LEU A 337 10.66 1.53 -3.00
N VAL A 338 9.54 1.02 -2.47
CA VAL A 338 8.94 -0.24 -2.96
C VAL A 338 8.45 -0.10 -4.40
N ILE A 339 7.78 1.01 -4.73
CA ILE A 339 7.35 1.29 -6.12
C ILE A 339 8.56 1.41 -7.04
N ALA A 340 9.60 2.14 -6.64
CA ALA A 340 10.83 2.26 -7.41
C ALA A 340 11.50 0.90 -7.64
N THR A 341 11.46 0.00 -6.65
CA THR A 341 11.98 -1.37 -6.78
C THR A 341 11.25 -2.15 -7.88
N ASP A 342 9.94 -1.94 -8.08
CA ASP A 342 9.18 -2.55 -9.18
C ASP A 342 9.65 -2.07 -10.56
N TYR A 343 9.83 -0.76 -10.72
CA TYR A 343 10.40 -0.21 -11.95
C TYR A 343 11.83 -0.70 -12.21
N ILE A 344 12.67 -0.74 -11.16
CA ILE A 344 14.04 -1.24 -11.26
C ILE A 344 14.04 -2.72 -11.67
N ALA A 345 13.22 -3.56 -11.02
CA ALA A 345 13.11 -4.98 -11.33
C ALA A 345 12.64 -5.21 -12.78
N PHE A 346 11.65 -4.45 -13.24
CA PHE A 346 11.16 -4.50 -14.62
C PHE A 346 12.26 -4.12 -15.62
N HIS A 347 12.92 -2.98 -15.45
CA HIS A 347 13.98 -2.53 -16.35
C HIS A 347 15.17 -3.48 -16.35
N LEU A 348 15.58 -3.98 -15.17
CA LEU A 348 16.65 -4.96 -15.06
C LEU A 348 16.31 -6.26 -15.79
N ALA A 349 15.09 -6.77 -15.62
CA ALA A 349 14.63 -7.97 -16.31
C ALA A 349 14.57 -7.75 -17.84
N GLN A 350 14.08 -6.61 -18.29
CA GLN A 350 14.01 -6.26 -19.71
C GLN A 350 15.40 -6.15 -20.34
N THR A 351 16.31 -5.40 -19.71
CA THR A 351 17.69 -5.29 -20.19
C THR A 351 18.37 -6.65 -20.21
N ALA A 352 18.21 -7.47 -19.17
CA ALA A 352 18.78 -8.82 -19.12
C ALA A 352 18.28 -9.71 -20.26
N VAL A 353 16.97 -9.69 -20.59
CA VAL A 353 16.43 -10.45 -21.72
C VAL A 353 17.07 -10.00 -23.03
N ILE A 354 17.14 -8.69 -23.27
CA ILE A 354 17.68 -8.13 -24.52
C ILE A 354 19.14 -8.54 -24.70
N GLU A 355 19.99 -8.28 -23.70
CA GLU A 355 21.42 -8.59 -23.74
C GLU A 355 21.66 -10.08 -23.97
N VAL A 356 20.96 -10.95 -23.22
CA VAL A 356 21.15 -12.41 -23.28
C VAL A 356 20.73 -13.00 -24.63
N THR A 357 19.73 -12.42 -25.29
CA THR A 357 19.34 -12.84 -26.65
C THR A 357 20.35 -12.44 -27.73
N GLN A 358 21.25 -11.49 -27.45
CA GLN A 358 22.25 -11.02 -28.39
C GLN A 358 23.64 -11.65 -28.21
N ILE A 359 23.84 -12.51 -27.20
CA ILE A 359 25.14 -13.14 -26.95
C ILE A 359 25.46 -14.13 -28.08
N PRO A 360 26.54 -13.90 -28.87
CA PRO A 360 26.91 -14.79 -29.95
C PRO A 360 27.57 -16.07 -29.42
N VAL A 361 27.53 -17.14 -30.23
CA VAL A 361 28.32 -18.35 -29.99
C VAL A 361 29.80 -18.03 -30.23
N VAL A 362 30.66 -18.34 -29.25
CA VAL A 362 32.09 -18.06 -29.34
C VAL A 362 32.84 -19.32 -29.76
N PRO A 363 33.42 -19.38 -30.97
CA PRO A 363 34.28 -20.50 -31.38
C PRO A 363 35.64 -20.38 -30.70
N VAL A 364 36.07 -21.43 -30.03
CA VAL A 364 37.37 -21.55 -29.37
C VAL A 364 38.17 -22.68 -30.00
N THR A 365 39.44 -22.43 -30.27
CA THR A 365 40.37 -23.43 -30.80
C THR A 365 41.49 -23.70 -29.81
N PHE A 366 41.62 -24.95 -29.37
CA PHE A 366 42.76 -25.39 -28.58
C PHE A 366 43.83 -25.93 -29.53
N TRP A 367 44.93 -25.19 -29.64
CA TRP A 367 46.11 -25.61 -30.40
C TRP A 367 47.11 -26.29 -29.47
N VAL A 368 47.37 -27.58 -29.71
CA VAL A 368 48.37 -28.35 -28.96
C VAL A 368 49.52 -28.65 -29.90
N LYS A 369 50.65 -27.96 -29.69
CA LYS A 369 51.91 -28.20 -30.39
C LYS A 369 52.99 -28.64 -29.40
N TYR A 370 53.66 -29.74 -29.72
CA TYR A 370 54.85 -30.15 -28.97
C TYR A 370 55.93 -30.73 -29.89
N GLU A 371 57.18 -30.57 -29.46
CA GLU A 371 58.36 -31.03 -30.18
C GLU A 371 59.21 -31.90 -29.25
N ILE A 372 59.38 -33.17 -29.59
CA ILE A 372 60.27 -34.07 -28.84
C ILE A 372 61.59 -34.14 -29.59
N LYS A 373 62.69 -33.79 -28.88
CA LYS A 373 64.07 -33.93 -29.37
C LYS A 373 64.73 -35.10 -28.66
N LEU A 374 64.88 -36.22 -29.34
CA LEU A 374 65.65 -37.37 -28.85
C LEU A 374 67.11 -37.19 -29.28
N SER A 375 68.00 -37.03 -28.30
CA SER A 375 69.46 -36.96 -28.53
C SER A 375 70.11 -38.22 -27.97
N PHE A 376 70.71 -39.01 -28.84
CA PHE A 376 71.46 -40.20 -28.46
C PHE A 376 72.96 -39.88 -28.40
N VAL A 377 73.63 -40.22 -27.30
CA VAL A 377 75.07 -40.02 -27.17
C VAL A 377 75.79 -40.97 -28.12
N GLY A 378 76.42 -40.43 -29.18
CA GLY A 378 77.26 -41.18 -30.12
C GLY A 378 76.71 -41.40 -31.54
N PHE A 379 75.46 -41.00 -31.82
CA PHE A 379 74.87 -41.01 -33.18
C PHE A 379 74.12 -39.69 -33.41
N GLN A 380 74.45 -38.97 -34.49
CA GLN A 380 73.65 -37.85 -34.97
C GLN A 380 72.96 -38.32 -36.25
N PRO A 381 71.63 -38.52 -36.20
CA PRO A 381 70.70 -37.41 -36.23
C PRO A 381 69.68 -37.42 -35.08
N SER A 382 69.29 -36.23 -34.63
CA SER A 382 68.18 -36.04 -33.69
C SER A 382 66.85 -36.37 -34.37
N LEU A 383 66.13 -37.37 -33.88
CA LEU A 383 64.77 -37.64 -34.34
C LEU A 383 63.83 -36.58 -33.75
N MET A 384 63.26 -35.74 -34.61
CA MET A 384 62.18 -34.80 -34.25
C MET A 384 60.85 -35.45 -34.60
N VAL A 385 60.01 -35.65 -33.58
CA VAL A 385 58.60 -36.05 -33.78
C VAL A 385 57.72 -34.86 -33.45
N PRO A 386 57.25 -34.11 -34.47
CA PRO A 386 56.32 -33.02 -34.27
C PRO A 386 54.91 -33.58 -34.06
N PHE A 387 54.21 -33.09 -33.05
CA PHE A 387 52.78 -33.27 -32.93
C PHE A 387 52.12 -31.92 -32.88
N GLU A 388 51.14 -31.77 -33.76
CA GLU A 388 50.37 -30.57 -33.91
C GLU A 388 48.92 -30.97 -34.18
N ARG A 389 48.03 -30.65 -33.26
CA ARG A 389 46.59 -30.87 -33.41
C ARG A 389 45.81 -29.64 -32.98
N ASN A 390 44.74 -29.37 -33.74
CA ASN A 390 43.77 -28.32 -33.47
C ASN A 390 42.46 -28.96 -33.00
N TYR A 391 41.95 -28.56 -31.84
CA TYR A 391 40.65 -28.99 -31.33
C TYR A 391 39.70 -27.79 -31.33
N HIS A 392 38.59 -27.93 -32.06
CA HIS A 392 37.58 -26.87 -32.21
C HIS A 392 36.43 -27.11 -31.23
N GLN A 393 36.02 -26.10 -30.48
CA GLN A 393 34.87 -26.12 -29.58
C GLN A 393 34.08 -24.83 -29.71
N ASN A 394 32.76 -24.94 -29.83
CA ASN A 394 31.88 -23.78 -29.75
C ASN A 394 31.37 -23.62 -28.32
N LEU A 395 31.61 -22.45 -27.72
CA LEU A 395 31.07 -22.10 -26.42
C LEU A 395 29.70 -21.44 -26.61
N THR A 396 28.66 -22.09 -26.10
CA THR A 396 27.28 -21.61 -26.11
C THR A 396 26.89 -21.16 -24.70
N PHE A 397 26.75 -19.85 -24.51
CA PHE A 397 26.35 -19.27 -23.21
C PHE A 397 24.83 -19.30 -23.02
N VAL A 398 24.07 -19.24 -24.11
CA VAL A 398 22.61 -19.25 -24.10
C VAL A 398 22.12 -20.12 -25.26
N SER A 399 21.39 -21.18 -24.95
CA SER A 399 20.75 -22.06 -25.93
C SER A 399 19.43 -21.47 -26.41
N SER A 400 19.12 -21.65 -27.69
CA SER A 400 17.83 -21.29 -28.32
C SER A 400 16.62 -21.96 -27.64
N ASN A 401 16.85 -23.04 -26.89
CA ASN A 401 15.80 -23.79 -26.19
C ASN A 401 15.45 -23.20 -24.81
N CYS A 402 16.10 -22.12 -24.37
CA CYS A 402 15.70 -21.41 -23.16
C CYS A 402 14.51 -20.49 -23.44
N PHE A 403 13.32 -20.87 -22.98
CA PHE A 403 12.14 -20.01 -23.05
C PHE A 403 12.28 -18.85 -22.05
N MET A 404 12.58 -17.65 -22.54
CA MET A 404 12.63 -16.43 -21.72
C MET A 404 11.21 -16.05 -21.29
N GLN A 405 11.09 -15.56 -20.05
CA GLN A 405 9.82 -15.05 -19.54
C GLN A 405 9.75 -13.55 -19.82
N THR A 406 8.66 -13.09 -20.41
CA THR A 406 8.43 -11.66 -20.67
C THR A 406 8.30 -10.92 -19.34
N PRO A 407 9.09 -9.86 -19.09
CA PRO A 407 8.93 -9.02 -17.91
C PRO A 407 7.56 -8.33 -17.88
N ASN A 408 6.99 -8.17 -16.69
CA ASN A 408 5.71 -7.53 -16.48
C ASN A 408 5.90 -6.03 -16.13
N PRO A 409 5.35 -5.10 -16.92
CA PRO A 409 5.50 -3.67 -16.68
C PRO A 409 4.72 -3.23 -15.43
N PRO A 410 5.23 -2.24 -14.66
CA PRO A 410 4.49 -1.64 -13.55
C PRO A 410 3.18 -1.02 -14.02
N ASN A 411 2.12 -1.19 -13.22
CA ASN A 411 0.80 -0.64 -13.54
C ASN A 411 0.69 0.83 -13.08
N THR A 412 0.71 1.75 -14.04
CA THR A 412 0.66 3.21 -13.80
C THR A 412 -0.65 3.66 -13.15
N ALA A 413 -1.78 3.05 -13.49
CA ALA A 413 -3.08 3.38 -12.89
C ALA A 413 -3.13 3.02 -11.40
N LEU A 414 -2.52 1.88 -11.01
CA LEU A 414 -2.39 1.51 -9.60
C LEU A 414 -1.50 2.48 -8.84
N VAL A 415 -0.36 2.88 -9.43
CA VAL A 415 0.54 3.87 -8.82
C VAL A 415 -0.18 5.21 -8.63
N LEU A 416 -0.93 5.68 -9.64
CA LEU A 416 -1.74 6.89 -9.52
C LEU A 416 -2.78 6.76 -8.39
N GLY A 417 -3.44 5.60 -8.28
CA GLY A 417 -4.36 5.31 -7.18
C GLY A 417 -3.71 5.40 -5.81
N VAL A 418 -2.50 4.86 -5.64
CA VAL A 418 -1.73 4.95 -4.38
C VAL A 418 -1.35 6.41 -4.08
N VAL A 419 -0.91 7.18 -5.08
CA VAL A 419 -0.60 8.61 -4.90
C VAL A 419 -1.84 9.39 -4.46
N LEU A 420 -2.98 9.18 -5.12
CA LEU A 420 -4.25 9.80 -4.73
C LEU A 420 -4.65 9.44 -3.30
N LEU A 421 -4.51 8.17 -2.91
CA LEU A 421 -4.74 7.75 -1.52
C LEU A 421 -3.84 8.49 -0.53
N PHE A 422 -2.54 8.62 -0.82
CA PHE A 422 -1.65 9.42 0.03
C PHE A 422 -2.06 10.89 0.08
N CYS A 423 -2.47 11.49 -1.04
CA CYS A 423 -3.03 12.85 -1.05
C CYS A 423 -4.25 12.97 -0.14
N THR A 424 -5.17 12.00 -0.17
CA THR A 424 -6.32 12.00 0.76
C THR A 424 -5.87 11.84 2.21
N ILE A 425 -4.87 11.01 2.49
CA ILE A 425 -4.30 10.82 3.82
C ILE A 425 -3.71 12.13 4.35
N TYR A 426 -2.93 12.86 3.55
CA TYR A 426 -2.43 14.19 3.93
C TYR A 426 -3.58 15.17 4.18
N ALA A 427 -4.60 15.18 3.33
CA ALA A 427 -5.78 16.01 3.53
C ALA A 427 -6.49 15.69 4.87
N THR A 428 -6.61 14.42 5.25
CA THR A 428 -7.23 14.03 6.54
C THR A 428 -6.48 14.59 7.76
N VAL A 429 -5.17 14.81 7.67
CA VAL A 429 -4.40 15.38 8.79
C VAL A 429 -4.86 16.80 9.11
N PHE A 430 -5.17 17.59 8.09
CA PHE A 430 -5.70 18.96 8.26
C PHE A 430 -7.20 18.96 8.55
N LEU A 431 -7.94 17.99 8.00
CA LEU A 431 -9.38 17.86 8.18
C LEU A 431 -9.78 17.24 9.53
N GLU A 432 -8.85 16.63 10.27
CA GLU A 432 -9.10 15.95 11.55
C GLU A 432 -9.89 16.81 12.57
N ALA A 433 -9.50 18.09 12.71
CA ALA A 433 -10.20 19.02 13.60
C ALA A 433 -11.65 19.30 13.14
N TYR A 434 -11.88 19.32 11.82
CA TYR A 434 -13.20 19.54 11.23
C TYR A 434 -14.07 18.30 11.34
N SER A 435 -13.48 17.10 11.22
CA SER A 435 -14.16 15.83 11.48
C SER A 435 -14.74 15.77 12.89
N HIS A 436 -13.96 16.14 13.92
CA HIS A 436 -14.46 16.17 15.30
C HIS A 436 -15.59 17.20 15.48
N ARG A 437 -15.44 18.40 14.91
CA ARG A 437 -16.49 19.43 14.95
C ARG A 437 -17.76 18.97 14.24
N LEU A 438 -17.63 18.22 13.15
CA LEU A 438 -18.76 17.65 12.42
C LEU A 438 -19.45 16.57 13.26
N CYS A 439 -18.70 15.66 13.91
CA CYS A 439 -19.26 14.70 14.86
C CYS A 439 -20.12 15.40 15.92
N ARG A 440 -19.61 16.47 16.54
CA ARG A 440 -20.35 17.27 17.50
C ARG A 440 -21.62 17.89 16.90
N LYS A 441 -21.55 18.49 15.71
CA LYS A 441 -22.73 19.08 15.04
C LYS A 441 -23.80 18.04 14.77
N ILE A 442 -23.41 16.84 14.34
CA ILE A 442 -24.32 15.72 14.12
C ILE A 442 -25.00 15.34 15.44
N SER A 443 -24.22 15.07 16.50
CA SER A 443 -24.78 14.73 17.81
C SER A 443 -25.71 15.82 18.36
N ALA A 444 -25.39 17.10 18.16
CA ALA A 444 -26.22 18.23 18.57
C ALA A 444 -27.56 18.31 17.80
N SER A 445 -27.57 17.90 16.52
CA SER A 445 -28.78 17.86 15.70
C SER A 445 -29.74 16.77 16.18
N PHE A 446 -29.21 15.59 16.54
CA PHE A 446 -29.99 14.45 17.02
C PHE A 446 -30.47 14.63 18.46
N PHE A 447 -29.62 15.16 19.35
CA PHE A 447 -29.88 15.23 20.78
C PHE A 447 -29.94 16.69 21.27
N GLN A 448 -30.98 17.41 20.85
CA GLN A 448 -31.15 18.84 21.16
C GLN A 448 -31.27 19.13 22.66
N ASN A 449 -31.98 18.28 23.41
CA ASN A 449 -32.14 18.42 24.86
C ASN A 449 -30.78 18.34 25.58
N GLN A 450 -29.97 17.36 25.21
CA GLN A 450 -28.62 17.21 25.75
C GLN A 450 -27.74 18.41 25.40
N GLU A 451 -27.80 18.90 24.16
CA GLU A 451 -27.03 20.08 23.75
C GLU A 451 -27.43 21.33 24.53
N ASN A 452 -28.73 21.54 24.78
CA ASN A 452 -29.20 22.66 25.60
C ASN A 452 -28.64 22.57 27.04
N GLN A 453 -28.63 21.38 27.66
CA GLN A 453 -28.03 21.18 28.99
C GLN A 453 -26.52 21.48 28.99
N ARG A 454 -25.79 21.03 27.97
CA ARG A 454 -24.35 21.29 27.81
C ARG A 454 -24.04 22.77 27.67
N ILE A 455 -24.85 23.50 26.91
CA ILE A 455 -24.74 24.96 26.76
C ILE A 455 -24.99 25.67 28.08
N GLN A 456 -26.05 25.31 28.82
CA GLN A 456 -26.35 25.89 30.13
C GLN A 456 -25.24 25.61 31.15
N TYR A 457 -24.71 24.39 31.18
CA TYR A 457 -23.58 24.04 32.03
C TYR A 457 -22.34 24.89 31.70
N LEU A 458 -22.00 25.03 30.41
CA LEU A 458 -20.88 25.85 29.97
C LEU A 458 -21.06 27.32 30.37
N TYR A 459 -22.25 27.87 30.17
CA TYR A 459 -22.58 29.24 30.59
C TYR A 459 -22.37 29.43 32.10
N LYS A 460 -22.97 28.57 32.93
CA LYS A 460 -22.80 28.61 34.40
C LYS A 460 -21.33 28.51 34.82
N LYS A 461 -20.55 27.65 34.13
CA LYS A 461 -19.11 27.49 34.37
C LYS A 461 -18.32 28.75 34.03
N LEU A 462 -18.65 29.44 32.93
CA LEU A 462 -18.02 30.70 32.54
C LEU A 462 -18.32 31.81 33.55
N VAL A 463 -19.59 31.98 33.95
CA VAL A 463 -20.00 32.98 34.96
C VAL A 463 -19.29 32.74 36.29
N ARG A 464 -19.27 31.50 36.80
CA ARG A 464 -18.55 31.16 38.04
C ARG A 464 -17.06 31.50 37.99
N LYS A 465 -16.43 31.27 36.84
CA LYS A 465 -15.01 31.55 36.64
C LYS A 465 -14.72 33.05 36.61
N HIS A 466 -15.62 33.85 36.05
CA HIS A 466 -15.49 35.30 36.06
C HIS A 466 -15.62 35.87 37.47
N LYS A 467 -16.66 35.48 38.22
CA LYS A 467 -16.84 35.90 39.61
C LYS A 467 -15.62 35.60 40.49
N LYS A 468 -15.01 34.42 40.31
CA LYS A 468 -13.77 34.06 41.02
C LYS A 468 -12.58 34.96 40.66
N LYS A 469 -12.48 35.40 39.41
CA LYS A 469 -11.43 36.34 38.99
C LYS A 469 -11.66 37.73 39.58
N GLU A 470 -12.88 38.23 39.52
CA GLU A 470 -13.25 39.53 40.13
C GLU A 470 -12.96 39.53 41.64
N GLN A 471 -13.29 38.44 42.34
CA GLN A 471 -12.97 38.28 43.77
C GLN A 471 -11.46 38.25 44.04
N GLN A 472 -10.67 37.59 43.18
CA GLN A 472 -9.21 37.57 43.31
C GLN A 472 -8.60 38.95 43.04
N GLU A 473 -9.08 39.67 42.03
CA GLU A 473 -8.61 41.02 41.70
C GLU A 473 -8.98 42.02 42.81
N ALA A 474 -10.18 41.92 43.39
CA ALA A 474 -10.58 42.73 44.54
C ALA A 474 -9.75 42.44 45.81
N SER A 475 -9.36 41.18 46.04
CA SER A 475 -8.53 40.79 47.18
C SER A 475 -7.04 41.17 47.08
N VAL A 476 -6.58 41.57 45.89
CA VAL A 476 -5.21 42.03 45.66
C VAL A 476 -5.12 43.57 45.68
N LEU A 477 -6.26 44.25 45.55
CA LEU A 477 -6.38 45.71 45.61
C LEU A 477 -6.70 46.25 47.01
N CYS A 478 -7.15 45.40 47.93
CA CYS A 478 -7.20 45.66 49.38
C CYS A 478 -5.95 45.06 50.03
#